data_AF-A0A418WBH2-F1
#
_entry.id   AF-A0A418WBH2-F1
#
_cell.length_a   1.000
_cell.length_b   1.000
_cell.length_c   1.000
_cell.angle_alpha   90.00
_cell.angle_beta   90.00
_cell.angle_gamma   90.00
#
_symmetry.space_group_name_H-M   'P 1'
#
loop_
_entity.id
_entity.type
_entity.pdbx_description
1 polymer ?
#
loop_
_entity_poly.entity_id
_entity_poly.type
_entity_poly.pdbx_seq_one_letter_code
_entity_poly.pdbx_strand_id
1 'polypeptide(L)'
;MLEIIQIICSIALIIITPIETGKVVKGWVRPRFKGDPSTFRASFRKQLTVFIWLGAVFFVLQLLLGFMDPGDGTNLVVKVVIGLLWAGVGITGFVSRRRIDQAPAT
;
A
#
# COMPACT_ATOMS: atom_id res chain seq x y z
N MET A 1 20.18 1.69 -6.28
CA MET A 1 19.62 0.36 -6.64
C MET A 1 18.39 0.04 -5.80
N LEU A 2 18.43 0.30 -4.48
CA LEU A 2 17.26 0.12 -3.60
C LEU A 2 16.11 1.08 -3.92
N GLU A 3 16.41 2.29 -4.39
CA GLU A 3 15.45 3.34 -4.76
C GLU A 3 14.54 2.87 -5.90
N ILE A 4 15.11 2.26 -6.94
CA ILE A 4 14.37 1.74 -8.09
C ILE A 4 13.41 0.64 -7.65
N ILE A 5 13.87 -0.26 -6.77
CA ILE A 5 13.03 -1.33 -6.22
C ILE A 5 11.86 -0.73 -5.44
N GLN A 6 12.10 0.28 -4.61
CA GLN A 6 11.04 0.95 -3.85
C GLN A 6 10.01 1.64 -4.75
N ILE A 7 10.46 2.29 -5.83
CA ILE A 7 9.57 2.90 -6.82
C ILE A 7 8.69 1.84 -7.47
N ILE A 8 9.29 0.75 -7.97
CA ILE A 8 8.54 -0.34 -8.62
C ILE A 8 7.55 -0.98 -7.64
N CYS A 9 7.97 -1.28 -6.42
CA CYS A 9 7.11 -1.88 -5.40
C CYS A 9 5.94 -0.98 -5.01
N SER A 10 6.19 0.31 -4.77
CA SER A 10 5.13 1.26 -4.40
C SER A 10 4.12 1.46 -5.52
N ILE A 11 4.57 1.61 -6.77
CA ILE A 11 3.68 1.67 -7.94
C ILE A 11 2.85 0.39 -8.07
N ALA A 12 3.47 -0.78 -7.96
CA ALA A 12 2.77 -2.06 -8.03
C ALA A 12 1.68 -2.16 -6.95
N LEU A 13 1.99 -1.77 -5.71
CA LEU A 13 1.02 -1.75 -4.61
C LEU A 13 -0.11 -0.75 -4.85
N ILE A 14 0.17 0.45 -5.37
CA ILE A 14 -0.86 1.45 -5.70
C ILE A 14 -1.85 0.92 -6.75
N ILE A 15 -1.38 0.18 -7.75
CA ILE A 15 -2.21 -0.32 -8.84
C ILE A 15 -2.94 -1.62 -8.46
N ILE A 16 -2.23 -2.58 -7.86
CA ILE A 16 -2.77 -3.93 -7.59
C ILE A 16 -3.78 -3.90 -6.45
N THR A 17 -3.50 -3.14 -5.38
CA THR A 17 -4.37 -3.10 -4.19
C THR A 17 -5.84 -2.77 -4.50
N PRO A 18 -6.18 -1.72 -5.27
CA PRO A 18 -7.57 -1.41 -5.58
C PRO A 18 -8.21 -2.43 -6.53
N ILE A 19 -7.43 -3.04 -7.43
CA ILE A 19 -7.90 -4.10 -8.34
C ILE A 19 -8.26 -5.35 -7.55
N GLU A 20 -7.36 -5.83 -6.68
CA GLU A 20 -7.63 -6.97 -5.81
C GLU A 20 -8.82 -6.67 -4.89
N THR A 21 -8.88 -5.48 -4.32
CA THR A 21 -10.02 -5.05 -3.48
C THR A 21 -11.34 -5.16 -4.23
N GLY A 22 -11.41 -4.71 -5.49
CA GLY A 22 -12.61 -4.83 -6.31
C GLY A 22 -13.02 -6.29 -6.57
N LYS A 23 -12.06 -7.21 -6.65
CA LYS A 23 -12.33 -8.66 -6.74
C LYS A 23 -12.86 -9.20 -5.41
N VAL A 24 -12.21 -8.87 -4.30
CA VAL A 24 -12.60 -9.33 -2.96
C VAL A 24 -14.01 -8.85 -2.59
N VAL A 25 -14.36 -7.60 -2.93
CA VAL A 25 -15.71 -7.06 -2.73
C VAL A 25 -16.78 -7.86 -3.50
N LYS A 26 -16.43 -8.45 -4.65
CA LYS A 26 -17.31 -9.31 -5.44
C LYS A 26 -17.33 -10.77 -4.99
N GLY A 27 -16.74 -11.09 -3.83
CA GLY A 27 -16.67 -12.45 -3.30
C GLY A 27 -15.53 -13.31 -3.86
N TRP A 28 -14.57 -12.72 -4.58
CA TRP A 28 -13.41 -13.47 -5.06
C TRP A 28 -12.49 -13.86 -3.91
N VAL A 29 -12.01 -15.11 -3.97
CA VAL A 29 -11.04 -15.69 -3.04
C VAL A 29 -9.84 -16.17 -3.83
N ARG A 30 -8.64 -16.07 -3.24
CA ARG A 30 -7.42 -16.60 -3.87
C ARG A 30 -7.53 -18.12 -4.08
N PRO A 31 -7.13 -18.67 -5.23
CA PRO A 31 -7.28 -20.11 -5.54
C PRO A 31 -6.63 -21.07 -4.53
N ARG A 32 -5.60 -20.61 -3.81
CA ARG A 32 -4.86 -21.41 -2.81
C ARG A 32 -5.30 -21.14 -1.37
N PHE A 33 -6.29 -20.29 -1.15
CA PHE A 33 -6.77 -19.97 0.18
C PHE A 33 -7.67 -21.10 0.70
N LYS A 34 -7.25 -21.74 1.79
CA LYS A 34 -8.00 -22.81 2.45
C LYS A 34 -8.94 -22.17 3.50
N GLY A 35 -10.10 -21.66 3.06
CA GLY A 35 -11.11 -21.08 3.95
C GLY A 35 -12.25 -20.37 3.21
N ASP A 36 -13.25 -19.94 3.96
CA ASP A 36 -14.45 -19.29 3.42
C ASP A 36 -14.18 -17.86 2.95
N PRO A 37 -14.98 -17.33 2.00
CA PRO A 37 -14.85 -15.94 1.52
C PRO A 37 -14.85 -14.89 2.64
N SER A 38 -15.62 -15.10 3.71
CA SER A 38 -15.68 -14.23 4.88
C SER A 38 -14.33 -14.17 5.63
N THR A 39 -13.68 -15.32 5.83
CA THR A 39 -12.37 -15.41 6.48
C THR A 39 -11.27 -14.79 5.61
N PHE A 40 -11.34 -14.97 4.29
CA PHE A 40 -10.44 -14.32 3.35
C PHE A 40 -10.56 -12.80 3.42
N ARG A 41 -11.80 -12.28 3.42
CA ARG A 41 -12.08 -10.84 3.51
C ARG A 41 -11.57 -10.24 4.82
N ALA A 42 -11.74 -10.93 5.95
CA ALA A 42 -11.21 -10.49 7.24
C ALA A 42 -9.66 -10.42 7.23
N SER A 43 -9.00 -11.43 6.64
CA SER A 43 -7.54 -11.44 6.49
C SER A 43 -7.06 -10.32 5.56
N PHE A 44 -7.71 -10.14 4.42
CA PHE A 44 -7.37 -9.09 3.47
C PHE A 44 -7.55 -7.69 4.08
N ARG A 45 -8.58 -7.48 4.92
CA ARG A 45 -8.74 -6.23 5.69
C ARG A 45 -7.55 -5.94 6.62
N LYS A 46 -7.00 -6.97 7.28
CA LYS A 46 -5.77 -6.84 8.09
C LYS A 46 -4.57 -6.49 7.21
N GLN A 47 -4.44 -7.13 6.05
CA GLN A 47 -3.36 -6.82 5.07
C GLN A 47 -3.43 -5.37 4.59
N LEU A 48 -4.62 -4.84 4.29
CA LEU A 48 -4.79 -3.43 3.93
C LEU A 48 -4.37 -2.49 5.08
N THR A 49 -4.61 -2.90 6.33
CA THR A 49 -4.15 -2.14 7.50
C THR A 49 -2.63 -2.10 7.58
N VAL A 50 -1.96 -3.21 7.26
CA VAL A 50 -0.50 -3.25 7.15
C VAL A 50 -0.01 -2.30 6.06
N PHE A 51 -0.66 -2.25 4.88
CA PHE A 51 -0.29 -1.32 3.82
C PHE A 51 -0.48 0.15 4.19
N ILE A 52 -1.51 0.47 4.98
CA ILE A 52 -1.69 1.83 5.53
C ILE A 52 -0.48 2.21 6.39
N TRP A 53 -0.10 1.33 7.33
CA TRP A 53 1.03 1.58 8.22
C TRP A 53 2.37 1.61 7.48
N LEU A 54 2.61 0.68 6.55
CA LEU A 54 3.83 0.68 5.74
C LEU A 54 3.96 1.97 4.92
N GLY A 55 2.87 2.39 4.27
CA GLY A 55 2.84 3.64 3.52
C GLY A 55 3.18 4.85 4.39
N ALA A 56 2.59 4.94 5.58
CA ALA A 56 2.85 6.03 6.52
C ALA A 56 4.30 6.02 7.05
N VAL A 57 4.79 4.87 7.50
CA VAL A 57 6.14 4.73 8.07
C VAL A 57 7.20 5.03 7.01
N PHE A 58 7.08 4.46 5.81
CA PHE A 58 8.07 4.70 4.75
C PHE A 58 8.00 6.13 4.20
N PHE A 59 6.83 6.75 4.16
CA PHE A 59 6.72 8.17 3.83
C PHE A 59 7.53 9.03 4.81
N VAL A 60 7.31 8.85 6.12
CA VAL A 60 8.01 9.62 7.16
C VAL A 60 9.51 9.35 7.12
N LEU A 61 9.93 8.08 7.03
CA LEU A 61 11.34 7.72 6.96
C LEU A 61 12.05 8.34 5.76
N GLN A 62 11.41 8.35 4.58
CA GLN A 62 12.02 8.93 3.38
C GLN A 62 12.15 10.44 3.48
N LEU A 63 11.16 11.12 4.07
CA LEU A 63 11.28 12.55 4.34
C LEU A 63 12.43 12.85 5.31
N LEU A 64 12.51 12.11 6.43
CA LEU A 64 13.61 12.29 7.40
C LEU A 64 14.98 12.07 6.75
N LEU A 65 15.13 11.01 5.96
CA LEU A 65 16.37 10.74 5.23
C LEU A 65 16.71 11.83 4.22
N GLY A 66 15.70 12.42 3.56
CA GLY A 66 15.90 13.55 2.65
C GLY A 66 16.43 14.81 3.35
N PHE A 67 15.95 15.09 4.57
CA PHE A 67 16.41 16.26 5.35
C PHE A 67 17.74 16.04 6.09
N MET A 68 18.10 14.79 6.37
CA MET A 68 19.34 14.46 7.09
C MET A 68 20.58 14.43 6.20
N ASP A 69 20.42 14.46 4.88
CA ASP A 69 21.54 14.44 3.93
C ASP A 69 21.75 15.83 3.30
N PRO A 70 22.65 16.67 3.85
CA PRO A 70 22.93 18.00 3.30
C PRO A 70 23.72 17.98 1.98
N GLY A 71 24.11 16.81 1.47
CA GLY A 71 24.82 16.65 0.20
C GLY A 71 23.88 16.44 -0.98
N ASP A 72 23.95 17.33 -1.97
CA ASP A 72 23.24 17.33 -3.26
C ASP A 72 21.71 17.28 -3.20
N GLY A 73 21.06 18.40 -3.57
CA GLY A 73 19.60 18.52 -3.64
C GLY A 73 18.90 17.48 -4.54
N THR A 74 19.62 16.83 -5.45
CA THR A 74 19.15 15.68 -6.23
C THR A 74 18.71 14.51 -5.34
N ASN A 75 19.42 14.26 -4.23
CA ASN A 75 19.06 13.19 -3.30
C ASN A 75 17.75 13.49 -2.57
N LEU A 76 17.56 14.74 -2.12
CA LEU A 76 16.32 15.19 -1.50
C LEU A 76 15.11 14.98 -2.42
N VAL A 77 15.21 15.36 -3.70
CA VAL A 77 14.12 15.19 -4.66
C VAL A 77 13.73 13.72 -4.81
N VAL A 78 14.71 12.82 -4.95
CA VAL A 78 14.46 11.38 -5.07
C VAL A 78 13.76 10.84 -3.81
N LYS A 79 14.23 11.23 -2.62
CA LYS A 79 13.62 10.82 -1.34
C LYS A 79 12.19 11.30 -1.20
N VAL A 80 11.91 12.55 -1.57
CA VAL A 80 10.55 13.11 -1.57
C VAL A 80 9.64 12.35 -2.52
N VAL A 81 10.08 12.08 -3.75
CA VAL A 81 9.29 11.31 -4.73
C VAL A 81 8.96 9.92 -4.20
N ILE A 82 9.95 9.20 -3.66
CA ILE A 82 9.73 7.86 -3.08
C ILE A 82 8.79 7.95 -1.87
N GLY A 83 8.95 8.97 -1.03
CA GLY A 83 8.04 9.24 0.08
C GLY A 83 6.59 9.40 -0.40
N LEU A 84 6.35 10.23 -1.42
CA LEU A 84 5.02 10.45 -1.98
C LEU A 84 4.40 9.17 -2.55
N LEU A 85 5.20 8.31 -3.18
CA LEU A 85 4.73 7.01 -3.65
C LEU A 85 4.30 6.12 -2.47
N TRP A 86 5.07 6.08 -1.39
CA TRP A 86 4.68 5.33 -0.18
C TRP A 86 3.44 5.92 0.51
N ALA A 87 3.31 7.26 0.55
CA ALA A 87 2.06 7.89 0.98
C ALA A 87 0.88 7.44 0.11
N GLY A 88 1.08 7.34 -1.21
CA GLY A 88 0.12 6.78 -2.16
C GLY A 88 -0.31 5.34 -1.82
N VAL A 89 0.64 4.47 -1.43
CA VAL A 89 0.33 3.11 -0.95
C VAL A 89 -0.59 3.17 0.28
N GLY A 90 -0.27 4.04 1.24
CA GLY A 90 -1.06 4.21 2.46
C GLY A 90 -2.49 4.69 2.17
N ILE A 91 -2.63 5.72 1.33
CA ILE A 91 -3.93 6.25 0.89
C ILE A 91 -4.74 5.17 0.16
N THR A 92 -4.10 4.44 -0.74
CA THR A 92 -4.74 3.38 -1.52
C THR A 92 -5.21 2.24 -0.61
N GLY A 93 -4.40 1.85 0.37
CA GLY A 93 -4.77 0.88 1.40
C GLY A 93 -5.97 1.34 2.23
N PHE A 94 -6.00 2.63 2.61
CA PHE A 94 -7.10 3.23 3.38
C PHE A 94 -8.41 3.28 2.59
N VAL A 95 -8.37 3.75 1.35
CA VAL A 95 -9.53 3.79 0.45
C VAL A 95 -10.05 2.38 0.19
N SER A 96 -9.14 1.44 -0.09
CA SER A 96 -9.48 0.04 -0.32
C SER A 96 -10.13 -0.60 0.91
N ARG A 97 -9.62 -0.31 2.11
CA ARG A 97 -10.20 -0.81 3.36
C ARG A 97 -11.60 -0.26 3.57
N ARG A 98 -11.80 1.04 3.34
CA ARG A 98 -13.13 1.66 3.39
C ARG A 98 -14.12 1.01 2.43
N ARG A 99 -13.70 0.70 1.20
CA ARG A 99 -14.55 0.00 0.23
C ARG A 99 -14.98 -1.38 0.71
N ILE A 100 -14.08 -2.12 1.37
CA ILE A 100 -14.41 -3.43 1.96
C ILE A 100 -15.33 -3.27 3.16
N ASP A 101 -15.14 -2.26 3.98
CA ASP A 101 -15.97 -2.06 5.17
C ASP A 101 -17.39 -1.62 4.80
N GLN A 102 -17.58 -0.94 3.66
CA GLN A 102 -18.87 -0.49 3.15
C GLN A 102 -19.61 -1.52 2.28
N ALA A 103 -18.91 -2.52 1.75
CA ALA A 103 -19.54 -3.54 0.92
C ALA A 103 -20.40 -4.49 1.77
N PRO A 104 -21.56 -4.97 1.28
CA PRO A 104 -22.35 -5.97 1.99
C PRO A 104 -21.53 -7.24 2.23
N ALA A 105 -21.76 -7.92 3.36
CA ALA A 105 -21.14 -9.22 3.63
C ALA A 105 -21.74 -10.25 2.67
N THR A 106 -21.03 -10.52 1.58
CA THR A 106 -21.29 -11.63 0.64
C THR A 106 -20.79 -12.94 1.20
#